data_AF-A0A5B0VPP3-F1
#
_entry.id   AF-A0A5B0VPP3-F1
#
_cell.length_a   1.000
_cell.length_b   1.000
_cell.length_c   1.000
_cell.angle_alpha   90.00
_cell.angle_beta   90.00
_cell.angle_gamma   90.00
#
_symmetry.space_group_name_H-M   'P 1'
#
loop_
_entity.id
_entity.type
_entity.pdbx_description
1 polymer ?
#
loop_
_entity_poly.entity_id
_entity_poly.type
_entity_poly.pdbx_seq_one_letter_code
_entity_poly.pdbx_strand_id
1 'polypeptide(L)'
;MRDLIKSIPVRAMFARLFSLVFFVLAFSLVFTTVVEVIGQLRDGEQLMQALIKGVNGSVIALAVYELAMVIRSEYSGRSESHDVVTMLRRTLPRFIGTVCVAMSLEGLIMIIKYSQLDLAGNLYYPVAIIASTAMLLTALGIFLKMAPREA
;
A
#
# COMPACT_ATOMS: atom_id res chain seq x y z
N MET A 1 -1.13 41.18 12.63
CA MET A 1 -2.08 40.21 13.24
C MET A 1 -3.42 40.21 12.49
N ARG A 2 -3.41 40.03 11.16
CA ARG A 2 -4.64 39.94 10.34
C ARG A 2 -4.56 38.98 9.15
N ASP A 3 -3.41 38.32 8.94
CA ASP A 3 -3.18 37.42 7.79
C ASP A 3 -3.03 35.94 8.18
N LEU A 4 -3.54 35.53 9.35
CA LEU A 4 -3.34 34.15 9.87
C LEU A 4 -4.51 33.19 9.61
N ILE A 5 -5.59 33.61 8.91
CA ILE A 5 -6.87 32.86 8.94
C ILE A 5 -7.41 32.43 7.56
N LYS A 6 -6.89 32.88 6.41
CA LYS A 6 -7.65 32.74 5.14
C LYS A 6 -7.29 31.62 4.15
N SER A 7 -6.32 30.73 4.40
CA SER A 7 -5.96 29.67 3.42
C SER A 7 -5.93 28.22 3.91
N ILE A 8 -6.28 27.96 5.18
CA ILE A 8 -6.36 26.60 5.75
C ILE A 8 -7.56 25.74 5.27
N PRO A 9 -8.73 26.26 4.81
CA PRO A 9 -9.87 25.39 4.54
C PRO A 9 -9.70 24.52 3.28
N VAL A 10 -8.96 24.98 2.28
CA VAL A 10 -8.83 24.28 0.99
C VAL A 10 -8.02 23.00 1.15
N ARG A 11 -6.83 23.05 1.76
CA ARG A 11 -5.99 21.86 1.99
C ARG A 11 -6.71 20.78 2.82
N ALA A 12 -7.38 21.17 3.89
CA ALA A 12 -8.13 20.24 4.74
C ALA A 12 -9.34 19.63 4.01
N MET A 13 -10.02 20.41 3.16
CA MET A 13 -11.14 19.93 2.35
C MET A 13 -10.67 18.92 1.29
N PHE A 14 -9.58 19.21 0.59
CA PHE A 14 -8.97 18.29 -0.39
C PHE A 14 -8.55 16.97 0.26
N ALA A 15 -7.90 17.03 1.43
CA ALA A 15 -7.48 15.83 2.11
C ALA A 15 -8.65 14.99 2.64
N ARG A 16 -9.72 15.62 3.16
CA ARG A 16 -10.94 14.88 3.53
C ARG A 16 -11.57 14.17 2.34
N LEU A 17 -11.64 14.85 1.19
CA LEU A 17 -12.17 14.25 -0.04
C LEU A 17 -11.31 13.07 -0.49
N PHE A 18 -9.98 13.25 -0.56
CA PHE A 18 -9.05 12.20 -0.93
C PHE A 18 -9.10 11.02 0.03
N SER A 19 -9.00 11.24 1.34
CA SER A 19 -9.13 10.16 2.33
C SER A 19 -10.45 9.41 2.19
N LEU A 20 -11.56 10.10 1.92
CA LEU A 20 -12.86 9.45 1.71
C LEU A 20 -12.84 8.58 0.45
N VAL A 21 -12.30 9.09 -0.66
CA VAL A 21 -12.15 8.33 -1.91
C VAL A 21 -11.32 7.06 -1.67
N PHE A 22 -10.14 7.18 -1.07
CA PHE A 22 -9.29 6.02 -0.77
C PHE A 22 -9.94 5.03 0.19
N PHE A 23 -10.72 5.50 1.16
CA PHE A 23 -11.45 4.64 2.08
C PHE A 23 -12.56 3.84 1.38
N VAL A 24 -13.33 4.50 0.51
CA VAL A 24 -14.36 3.85 -0.31
C VAL A 24 -13.71 2.85 -1.27
N LEU A 25 -12.59 3.20 -1.89
CA LEU A 25 -11.83 2.29 -2.76
C LEU A 25 -11.34 1.06 -2.00
N ALA A 26 -10.76 1.24 -0.80
CA ALA A 26 -10.33 0.12 0.03
C ALA A 26 -11.49 -0.83 0.34
N PHE A 27 -12.64 -0.29 0.75
CA PHE A 27 -13.82 -1.10 1.05
C PHE A 27 -14.37 -1.82 -0.20
N SER A 28 -14.40 -1.12 -1.34
CA SER A 28 -14.79 -1.70 -2.61
C SER A 28 -13.85 -2.82 -3.05
N LEU A 29 -12.53 -2.68 -2.84
CA LEU A 29 -11.55 -3.71 -3.16
C LEU A 29 -11.73 -4.95 -2.29
N VAL A 30 -11.96 -4.78 -0.97
CA VAL A 30 -12.28 -5.91 -0.08
C VAL A 30 -13.55 -6.61 -0.55
N PHE A 31 -14.60 -5.85 -0.86
CA PHE A 31 -15.87 -6.41 -1.32
C PHE A 31 -15.70 -7.20 -2.62
N THR A 32 -15.02 -6.61 -3.62
CA THR A 32 -14.73 -7.30 -4.89
C THR A 32 -13.93 -8.57 -4.66
N THR A 33 -12.91 -8.53 -3.78
CA THR A 33 -12.08 -9.70 -3.46
C THR A 33 -12.91 -10.83 -2.84
N VAL A 34 -13.82 -10.50 -1.92
CA VAL A 34 -14.73 -11.49 -1.31
C VAL A 34 -15.67 -12.09 -2.35
N VAL A 35 -16.25 -11.26 -3.23
CA VAL A 35 -17.15 -11.71 -4.30
C VAL A 35 -16.41 -12.62 -5.28
N GLU A 36 -15.19 -12.24 -5.69
CA GLU A 36 -14.35 -13.05 -6.58
C GLU A 36 -14.03 -14.41 -5.95
N VAL A 37 -13.55 -14.44 -4.70
CA VAL A 37 -13.23 -15.69 -4.01
C VAL A 37 -14.46 -16.61 -3.95
N ILE A 38 -15.62 -16.09 -3.56
CA ILE A 38 -16.86 -16.88 -3.51
C ILE A 38 -17.27 -17.37 -4.91
N GLY A 39 -17.14 -16.53 -5.94
CA GLY A 39 -17.40 -16.91 -7.32
C GLY A 39 -16.49 -18.06 -7.78
N GLN A 40 -15.19 -17.96 -7.52
CA GLN A 40 -14.22 -18.99 -7.89
C GLN A 40 -14.44 -20.33 -7.19
N LEU A 41 -14.85 -20.32 -5.92
CA LEU A 41 -15.21 -21.55 -5.21
C LEU A 41 -16.47 -22.22 -5.80
N ARG A 42 -17.43 -21.42 -6.30
CA ARG A 42 -18.65 -21.95 -6.94
C ARG A 42 -18.40 -22.50 -8.32
N ASP A 43 -17.50 -21.87 -9.07
CA ASP A 43 -17.13 -22.27 -10.44
C ASP A 43 -16.22 -23.51 -10.47
N GLY A 44 -15.80 -24.02 -9.30
CA GLY A 44 -14.98 -25.23 -9.18
C GLY A 44 -13.51 -25.01 -9.52
N GLU A 45 -13.02 -23.77 -9.50
CA GLU A 45 -11.58 -23.51 -9.63
C GLU A 45 -10.81 -24.09 -8.44
N GLN A 46 -9.51 -24.35 -8.66
CA GLN A 46 -8.61 -24.83 -7.62
C GLN A 46 -8.63 -23.89 -6.42
N LEU A 47 -8.97 -24.43 -5.23
CA LEU A 47 -8.99 -23.70 -3.96
C LEU A 47 -7.72 -22.86 -3.73
N MET A 48 -6.56 -23.39 -4.15
CA MET A 48 -5.28 -22.69 -4.07
C MET A 48 -5.30 -21.35 -4.83
N GLN A 49 -5.86 -21.31 -6.04
CA GLN A 49 -5.92 -20.09 -6.86
C GLN A 49 -6.86 -19.05 -6.25
N ALA A 50 -8.02 -19.49 -5.75
CA ALA A 50 -8.97 -18.62 -5.07
C ALA A 50 -8.37 -17.97 -3.81
N LEU A 51 -7.67 -18.76 -2.99
CA LEU A 51 -6.98 -18.24 -1.80
C LEU A 51 -5.86 -17.27 -2.17
N ILE A 52 -5.09 -17.58 -3.21
CA ILE A 52 -4.02 -16.71 -3.72
C ILE A 52 -4.57 -15.35 -4.16
N LYS A 53 -5.64 -15.33 -4.97
CA LYS A 53 -6.29 -14.09 -5.40
C LYS A 53 -6.89 -13.33 -4.22
N GLY A 54 -7.49 -14.05 -3.27
CA GLY A 54 -8.01 -13.49 -2.02
C GLY A 54 -6.95 -12.75 -1.21
N VAL A 55 -5.78 -13.36 -1.03
CA VAL A 55 -4.64 -12.74 -0.34
C VAL A 55 -4.16 -11.49 -1.09
N ASN A 56 -4.04 -11.56 -2.42
CA ASN A 56 -3.59 -10.45 -3.23
C ASN A 56 -4.52 -9.22 -3.11
N GLY A 57 -5.81 -9.42 -3.36
CA GLY A 57 -6.81 -8.36 -3.27
C GLY A 57 -6.90 -7.75 -1.86
N SER A 58 -6.77 -8.59 -0.82
CA SER A 58 -6.76 -8.13 0.57
C SER A 58 -5.55 -7.24 0.89
N VAL A 59 -4.37 -7.58 0.36
CA VAL A 59 -3.15 -6.81 0.60
C VAL A 59 -3.17 -5.48 -0.17
N ILE A 60 -3.70 -5.46 -1.39
CA ILE A 60 -3.91 -4.21 -2.13
C ILE A 60 -4.90 -3.33 -1.37
N ALA A 61 -6.02 -3.89 -0.90
CA ALA A 61 -7.00 -3.16 -0.11
C ALA A 61 -6.39 -2.59 1.19
N LEU A 62 -5.53 -3.35 1.86
CA LEU A 62 -4.80 -2.89 3.05
C LEU A 62 -3.88 -1.70 2.72
N ALA A 63 -3.13 -1.75 1.62
CA ALA A 63 -2.25 -0.66 1.20
C ALA A 63 -3.04 0.62 0.87
N VAL A 64 -4.18 0.49 0.17
CA VAL A 64 -5.09 1.61 -0.13
C VAL A 64 -5.71 2.18 1.15
N TYR A 65 -6.08 1.34 2.11
CA TYR A 65 -6.56 1.77 3.43
C TYR A 65 -5.48 2.52 4.23
N GLU A 66 -4.24 2.01 4.25
CA GLU A 66 -3.14 2.69 4.92
C GLU A 66 -2.90 4.08 4.32
N LEU A 67 -2.94 4.21 3.00
CA LEU A 67 -2.87 5.51 2.32
C LEU A 67 -3.99 6.46 2.76
N ALA A 68 -5.23 5.98 2.83
CA ALA A 68 -6.37 6.79 3.29
C ALA A 68 -6.13 7.36 4.69
N MET A 69 -5.63 6.52 5.59
CA MET A 69 -5.31 6.87 6.98
C MET A 69 -4.14 7.85 7.08
N VAL A 70 -3.11 7.65 6.27
CA VAL A 70 -1.96 8.54 6.15
C VAL A 70 -2.40 9.94 5.73
N ILE A 71 -3.13 10.07 4.62
CA ILE A 71 -3.64 11.36 4.13
C ILE A 71 -4.51 12.02 5.20
N ARG A 72 -5.35 11.24 5.89
CA ARG A 72 -6.20 11.76 6.96
C ARG A 72 -5.36 12.30 8.10
N SER A 73 -4.32 11.58 8.50
CA SER A 73 -3.45 11.97 9.62
C SER A 73 -2.64 13.24 9.32
N GLU A 74 -2.05 13.33 8.12
CA GLU A 74 -1.17 14.44 7.71
C GLU A 74 -1.92 15.77 7.56
N TYR A 75 -3.18 15.71 7.13
CA TYR A 75 -3.99 16.90 6.86
C TYR A 75 -5.10 17.17 7.90
N SER A 76 -5.20 16.34 8.95
CA SER A 76 -6.21 16.51 10.03
C SER A 76 -6.00 17.74 10.93
N GLY A 77 -5.01 18.58 10.65
CA GLY A 77 -4.92 19.91 11.25
C GLY A 77 -4.38 19.94 12.68
N ARG A 78 -3.53 18.99 13.09
CA ARG A 78 -2.66 19.20 14.27
C ARG A 78 -1.54 20.18 13.91
N SER A 79 -1.89 21.45 13.89
CA SER A 79 -0.97 22.57 14.00
C SER A 79 -0.41 22.60 15.41
N GLU A 80 0.81 22.10 15.61
CA GLU A 80 1.85 22.72 16.45
C GLU A 80 3.10 21.83 16.39
N SER A 81 4.15 22.35 15.76
CA SER A 81 5.56 22.06 16.04
C SER A 81 6.04 20.60 16.14
N HIS A 82 5.35 19.62 15.56
CA HIS A 82 5.97 18.33 15.27
C HIS A 82 6.51 18.39 13.86
N ASP A 83 7.83 18.33 13.76
CA ASP A 83 8.59 18.48 12.53
C ASP A 83 7.95 17.62 11.41
N VAL A 84 7.64 18.23 10.26
CA VAL A 84 7.08 17.52 9.09
C VAL A 84 7.98 16.33 8.73
N VAL A 85 9.28 16.48 8.99
CA VAL A 85 10.31 15.44 8.89
C VAL A 85 10.01 14.24 9.81
N THR A 86 9.58 14.48 11.05
CA THR A 86 9.25 13.43 12.03
C THR A 86 7.94 12.71 11.68
N MET A 87 6.94 13.41 11.14
CA MET A 87 5.74 12.76 10.60
C MET A 87 6.03 11.92 9.36
N LEU A 88 6.84 12.42 8.41
CA LEU A 88 7.24 11.65 7.22
C LEU A 88 7.99 10.37 7.60
N ARG A 89 8.82 10.39 8.65
CA ARG A 89 9.54 9.19 9.15
C ARG A 89 8.65 8.12 9.77
N ARG A 90 7.51 8.48 10.34
CA ARG A 90 6.56 7.49 10.87
C ARG A 90 5.66 6.91 9.80
N THR A 91 5.38 7.73 8.78
CA THR A 91 4.33 7.47 7.80
C THR A 91 4.86 6.77 6.56
N LEU A 92 5.97 7.26 6.00
CA LEU A 92 6.59 6.67 4.80
C LEU A 92 7.01 5.22 4.99
N PRO A 93 7.66 4.81 6.10
CA PRO A 93 8.07 3.41 6.25
C PRO A 93 6.90 2.46 6.39
N ARG A 94 5.81 2.93 7.00
CA ARG A 94 4.59 2.14 7.15
C ARG A 94 3.94 1.90 5.78
N PHE A 95 3.75 2.97 5.00
CA PHE A 95 3.19 2.89 3.66
C PHE A 95 4.08 2.09 2.68
N ILE A 96 5.37 2.43 2.59
CA ILE A 96 6.28 1.70 1.70
C ILE A 96 6.45 0.24 2.16
N GLY A 97 6.40 -0.01 3.47
CA GLY A 97 6.40 -1.37 4.03
C GLY A 97 5.22 -2.21 3.52
N THR A 98 3.99 -1.69 3.56
CA THR A 98 2.83 -2.42 3.04
C THR A 98 2.88 -2.61 1.52
N VAL A 99 3.38 -1.62 0.77
CA VAL A 99 3.64 -1.77 -0.67
C VAL A 99 4.69 -2.85 -0.96
N CYS A 100 5.75 -2.93 -0.16
CA CYS A 100 6.78 -3.96 -0.33
C CYS A 100 6.25 -5.36 0.00
N VAL A 101 5.38 -5.50 1.02
CA VAL A 101 4.69 -6.76 1.31
C VAL A 101 3.80 -7.17 0.14
N ALA A 102 3.04 -6.23 -0.43
CA ALA A 102 2.21 -6.47 -1.61
C ALA A 102 3.02 -6.95 -2.82
N MET A 103 4.08 -6.22 -3.18
CA MET A 103 4.94 -6.57 -4.32
C MET A 103 5.69 -7.89 -4.10
N SER A 104 6.12 -8.19 -2.87
CA SER A 104 6.75 -9.48 -2.55
C SER A 104 5.78 -10.65 -2.72
N LEU A 105 4.54 -10.48 -2.27
CA LEU A 105 3.48 -11.49 -2.45
C LEU A 105 3.16 -11.70 -3.92
N GLU A 106 3.04 -10.62 -4.69
CA GLU A 106 2.82 -10.67 -6.15
C GLU A 106 3.94 -11.45 -6.86
N GLY A 107 5.20 -11.18 -6.51
CA GLY A 107 6.34 -11.94 -7.03
C GLY A 107 6.30 -13.42 -6.64
N LEU A 108 6.01 -13.75 -5.38
CA LEU A 108 5.97 -15.13 -4.91
C LEU A 108 4.83 -15.94 -5.56
N ILE A 109 3.66 -15.33 -5.71
CA ILE A 109 2.51 -15.93 -6.38
C ILE A 109 2.84 -16.24 -7.84
N MET A 110 3.49 -15.30 -8.55
CA MET A 110 3.94 -15.54 -9.91
C MET A 110 4.95 -16.68 -10.01
N ILE A 111 5.90 -16.80 -9.08
CA ILE A 111 6.84 -17.93 -9.06
C ILE A 111 6.09 -19.25 -8.93
N ILE A 112 5.14 -19.35 -7.99
CA ILE A 112 4.34 -20.56 -7.79
C ILE A 112 3.55 -20.89 -9.05
N LYS A 113 2.88 -19.90 -9.65
CA LYS A 113 2.07 -20.07 -10.86
C LYS A 113 2.91 -20.51 -12.07
N TYR A 114 4.02 -19.83 -12.34
CA TYR A 114 4.91 -20.18 -13.46
C TYR A 114 5.64 -21.50 -13.24
N SER A 115 5.98 -21.84 -11.99
CA SER A 115 6.60 -23.12 -11.65
C SER A 115 5.67 -24.31 -11.87
N GLN A 116 4.35 -24.15 -11.72
CA GLN A 116 3.38 -25.24 -11.93
C GLN A 116 2.94 -25.41 -13.38
N LEU A 117 3.10 -24.39 -14.23
CA LEU A 117 2.68 -24.39 -15.63
C LEU A 117 3.76 -24.88 -16.61
N ASP A 118 4.92 -25.37 -16.11
CA ASP A 118 6.10 -25.76 -16.89
C ASP A 118 6.66 -24.65 -17.82
N LEU A 119 6.19 -23.40 -17.64
CA LEU A 119 6.69 -22.18 -18.29
C LEU A 119 7.94 -21.64 -17.57
N ALA A 120 8.87 -22.53 -17.21
CA ALA A 120 10.08 -22.20 -16.47
C ALA A 120 11.03 -21.23 -17.23
N GLY A 121 10.80 -21.00 -18.52
CA GLY A 121 11.57 -20.06 -19.34
C GLY A 121 11.30 -18.56 -19.08
N ASN A 122 10.16 -18.18 -18.49
CA ASN A 122 9.77 -16.77 -18.33
C ASN A 122 9.87 -16.22 -16.88
N LEU A 123 10.74 -16.80 -16.05
CA LEU A 123 10.93 -16.39 -14.65
C LEU A 123 11.49 -14.97 -14.46
N TYR A 124 11.84 -14.27 -15.54
CA TYR A 124 12.36 -12.90 -15.48
C TYR A 124 11.40 -11.92 -14.79
N TYR A 125 10.08 -12.06 -14.98
CA TYR A 125 9.08 -11.20 -14.35
C TYR A 125 9.08 -11.26 -12.82
N PRO A 126 8.86 -12.43 -12.19
CA PRO A 126 8.89 -12.51 -10.73
C PRO A 126 10.24 -12.12 -10.15
N VAL A 127 11.36 -12.49 -10.79
CA VAL A 127 12.70 -12.09 -10.34
C VAL A 127 12.85 -10.57 -10.37
N ALA A 128 12.38 -9.90 -11.42
CA ALA A 128 12.42 -8.44 -11.52
C ALA A 128 11.57 -7.75 -10.43
N ILE A 129 10.41 -8.31 -10.08
CA ILE A 129 9.54 -7.78 -9.02
C ILE A 129 10.20 -7.93 -7.65
N ILE A 130 10.77 -9.11 -7.35
CA ILE A 130 11.47 -9.34 -6.08
C ILE A 130 12.72 -8.44 -5.98
N ALA A 131 13.50 -8.32 -7.07
CA ALA A 131 14.65 -7.43 -7.12
C ALA A 131 14.27 -5.96 -6.93
N SER A 132 13.19 -5.50 -7.59
CA SER A 132 12.66 -4.14 -7.43
C SER A 132 12.18 -3.87 -6.01
N THR A 133 11.56 -4.87 -5.38
CA THR A 133 11.09 -4.77 -3.99
C THR A 133 12.26 -4.69 -3.01
N ALA A 134 13.29 -5.51 -3.21
CA ALA A 134 14.52 -5.44 -2.41
C ALA A 134 15.22 -4.08 -2.58
N MET A 135 15.27 -3.56 -3.80
CA MET A 135 15.82 -2.22 -4.07
C MET A 135 15.02 -1.12 -3.38
N LEU A 136 13.69 -1.19 -3.42
CA LEU A 136 12.79 -0.23 -2.76
C LEU A 136 12.96 -0.27 -1.23
N LEU A 137 13.00 -1.46 -0.63
CA LEU A 137 13.27 -1.64 0.81
C LEU A 137 14.66 -1.11 1.20
N THR A 138 15.66 -1.36 0.36
CA THR A 138 17.02 -0.85 0.58
C THR A 138 17.05 0.67 0.51
N ALA A 139 16.41 1.26 -0.49
CA ALA A 139 16.30 2.72 -0.63
C ALA A 139 15.58 3.35 0.58
N LEU A 140 14.51 2.72 1.06
CA LEU A 140 13.82 3.14 2.28
C LEU A 140 14.72 3.02 3.52
N GLY A 141 15.47 1.92 3.66
CA GLY A 141 16.41 1.73 4.76
C GLY A 141 17.53 2.78 4.78
N ILE A 142 18.07 3.11 3.59
CA ILE A 142 19.07 4.18 3.44
C ILE A 142 18.45 5.54 3.78
N PHE A 143 17.25 5.84 3.27
CA PHE A 143 16.53 7.08 3.59
C PHE A 143 16.35 7.25 5.10
N LEU A 144 15.95 6.20 5.80
CA LEU A 144 15.77 6.23 7.25
C LEU A 144 17.09 6.36 8.02
N LYS A 145 18.18 5.79 7.51
CA LYS A 145 19.52 5.93 8.11
C LYS A 145 20.07 7.35 7.96
N MET A 146 19.85 8.00 6.81
CA MET A 146 20.34 9.36 6.54
C MET A 146 19.49 10.45 7.18
N ALA A 147 18.24 10.16 7.51
CA ALA A 147 17.38 11.12 8.16
C ALA A 147 17.90 11.42 9.60
N PRO A 148 18.26 12.67 9.94
CA PRO A 148 18.93 13.02 11.21
C PRO A 148 18.12 12.58 12.43
N ARG A 149 18.64 11.68 13.28
CA ARG A 149 17.95 11.30 14.53
C ARG A 149 17.88 12.55 15.43
N GLU A 150 16.67 13.05 15.69
CA GLU A 150 16.47 13.98 16.81
C GLU A 150 16.85 13.19 18.09
N ALA A 151 17.86 13.69 18.79
CA ALA A 151 18.40 13.14 20.03
C ALA A 151 17.55 13.57 21.22
#